data_AF-A0A5J4WP76-F1
#
_entry.id   AF-A0A5J4WP76-F1
#
_cell.length_a   1.000
_cell.length_b   1.000
_cell.length_c   1.000
_cell.angle_alpha   90.00
_cell.angle_beta   90.00
_cell.angle_gamma   90.00
#
_symmetry.space_group_name_H-M   'P 1'
#
loop_
_entity.id
_entity.type
_entity.pdbx_description
1 polymer ?
#
loop_
_entity_poly.entity_id
_entity_poly.type
_entity_poly.pdbx_seq_one_letter_code
_entity_poly.pdbx_strand_id
1 'polypeptide(L)'
;MMRESFFDKLSQSSIPANKHDYCFLMGDLNLDMRMEMQRKDIERSLLCGKLERLLSFDELNMKRYYRRSFDEFEEMRIILGPTYRFNVGSHAFDTRYEQ
;
A
#
# COMPACT_ATOMS: atom_id res chain seq x y z
N MET A 1 -9.93 16.91 18.90
CA MET A 1 -10.75 15.69 18.80
C MET A 1 -9.88 14.62 18.18
N MET A 2 -9.43 13.63 18.98
CA MET A 2 -8.55 12.56 18.52
C MET A 2 -9.38 11.63 17.63
N ARG A 3 -8.97 11.43 16.38
CA ARG A 3 -9.69 10.60 15.42
C ARG A 3 -9.28 9.16 15.71
N GLU A 4 -10.21 8.30 16.12
CA GLU A 4 -9.94 6.87 16.29
C GLU A 4 -9.32 6.30 15.03
N SER A 5 -8.17 5.64 15.21
CA SER A 5 -7.45 4.96 14.16
C SER A 5 -8.17 3.68 13.74
N PHE A 6 -7.85 3.18 12.55
CA PHE A 6 -8.35 1.90 12.07
C PHE A 6 -8.06 0.74 13.06
N PHE A 7 -6.94 0.83 13.79
CA PHE A 7 -6.52 -0.17 14.78
C PHE A 7 -7.33 -0.10 16.07
N ASP A 8 -7.78 1.09 16.49
CA ASP A 8 -8.64 1.23 17.68
C ASP A 8 -9.93 0.40 17.51
N LYS A 9 -10.44 0.30 16.28
CA LYS A 9 -11.62 -0.50 15.94
C LYS A 9 -11.35 -2.01 15.92
N LEU A 10 -10.15 -2.45 15.52
CA LEU A 10 -9.75 -3.86 15.55
C LEU A 10 -9.41 -4.35 16.97
N SER A 11 -9.07 -3.42 17.87
CA SER A 11 -8.60 -3.72 19.23
C SER A 11 -9.68 -4.09 20.25
N GLN A 12 -10.97 -4.04 19.89
CA GLN A 12 -12.07 -4.21 20.86
C GLN A 12 -12.09 -5.58 21.57
N SER A 13 -11.32 -6.57 21.10
CA SER A 13 -11.16 -7.88 21.76
C SER A 13 -9.71 -8.39 21.84
N SER A 14 -8.71 -7.61 21.43
CA SER A 14 -7.32 -8.07 21.34
C SER A 14 -6.34 -7.15 22.06
N ILE A 15 -5.29 -7.77 22.62
CA ILE A 15 -4.16 -7.08 23.24
C ILE A 15 -3.58 -6.09 22.21
N PRO A 16 -3.37 -4.80 22.55
CA PRO A 16 -2.80 -3.82 21.62
C PRO A 16 -1.47 -4.29 21.03
N ALA A 17 -1.20 -3.95 19.76
CA ALA A 17 0.00 -4.36 19.03
C ALA A 17 1.30 -4.06 19.80
N ASN A 18 1.35 -2.93 20.51
CA ASN A 18 2.47 -2.48 21.32
C ASN A 18 2.71 -3.26 22.63
N LYS A 19 1.90 -4.29 22.93
CA LYS A 19 2.09 -5.20 24.08
C LYS A 19 2.65 -6.57 23.68
N HIS A 20 2.97 -6.76 22.40
CA HIS A 20 3.69 -7.93 21.92
C HIS A 20 5.17 -7.59 21.76
N ASP A 21 6.07 -8.54 21.99
CA ASP A 21 7.50 -8.35 21.70
C ASP A 21 7.73 -8.08 20.20
N TYR A 22 6.93 -8.74 19.35
CA TYR A 22 6.91 -8.53 17.91
C TYR A 22 5.47 -8.60 17.39
N CYS A 23 5.12 -7.67 16.50
CA CYS A 23 3.84 -7.66 15.80
C CYS A 23 4.09 -7.63 14.29
N PHE A 24 3.58 -8.63 13.57
CA PHE A 24 3.68 -8.69 12.10
C PHE A 24 2.29 -8.46 11.50
N LEU A 25 2.19 -7.45 10.64
CA LEU A 25 0.99 -7.15 9.88
C LEU A 25 1.29 -7.33 8.39
N MET A 26 0.54 -8.23 7.75
CA MET A 26 0.71 -8.55 6.33
C MET A 26 -0.62 -8.97 5.71
N GLY A 27 -0.72 -8.87 4.40
CA GLY A 27 -1.89 -9.26 3.64
C GLY A 27 -2.18 -8.30 2.50
N ASP A 28 -3.37 -8.40 1.93
CA ASP A 28 -3.86 -7.44 0.96
C ASP A 28 -4.48 -6.23 1.68
N LEU A 29 -3.66 -5.18 1.84
CA LEU A 29 -4.07 -3.95 2.50
C LEU A 29 -5.03 -3.10 1.65
N ASN A 30 -5.20 -3.43 0.36
CA ASN A 30 -6.05 -2.69 -0.59
C ASN A 30 -5.81 -1.17 -0.54
N LEU A 31 -4.53 -0.78 -0.52
CA LEU A 31 -4.08 0.61 -0.63
C LEU A 31 -3.61 0.83 -2.06
N ASP A 32 -4.16 1.83 -2.73
CA ASP A 32 -3.95 2.03 -4.17
C ASP A 32 -2.91 3.13 -4.42
N MET A 33 -2.54 3.32 -5.67
CA MET A 33 -1.86 4.53 -6.12
C MET A 33 -2.83 5.71 -6.07
N ARG A 34 -2.35 6.90 -5.68
CA ARG A 34 -3.19 8.11 -5.66
C ARG A 34 -3.78 8.38 -7.05
N MET A 35 -5.02 8.87 -7.07
CA MET A 35 -5.83 9.23 -8.27
C MET A 35 -5.12 10.14 -9.30
N GLU A 36 -4.02 10.78 -8.92
CA GLU A 36 -3.18 11.61 -9.78
C GLU A 36 -2.39 10.78 -10.82
N MET A 37 -2.21 9.48 -10.57
CA MET A 37 -1.52 8.57 -11.49
C MET A 37 -2.51 7.83 -12.39
N GLN A 38 -2.38 8.03 -13.70
CA GLN A 38 -3.07 7.19 -14.66
C GLN A 38 -2.30 5.88 -14.87
N ARG A 39 -3.02 4.82 -15.24
CA ARG A 39 -2.42 3.52 -15.58
C ARG A 39 -1.24 3.63 -16.55
N LYS A 40 -1.41 4.41 -17.62
CA LYS A 40 -0.37 4.61 -18.64
C LYS A 40 0.90 5.21 -18.06
N ASP A 41 0.78 6.09 -17.07
CA ASP A 41 1.93 6.69 -16.38
C ASP A 41 2.62 5.71 -15.44
N ILE A 42 1.85 4.84 -14.79
CA ILE A 42 2.35 3.75 -13.94
C ILE A 42 3.15 2.77 -14.81
N GLU A 43 2.55 2.25 -15.88
CA GLU A 43 3.17 1.30 -16.80
C GLU A 43 4.43 1.88 -17.45
N ARG A 44 4.36 3.14 -17.91
CA ARG A 44 5.54 3.84 -18.45
C ARG A 44 6.65 3.99 -17.40
N SER A 45 6.30 4.31 -16.16
CA SER A 45 7.29 4.46 -15.08
C SER A 45 7.94 3.13 -14.73
N LEU A 46 7.18 2.02 -14.76
CA LEU A 46 7.71 0.66 -14.60
C LEU A 46 8.68 0.31 -15.72
N LEU A 47 8.31 0.55 -16.98
CA LEU A 47 9.18 0.31 -18.14
C LEU A 47 10.48 1.12 -18.09
N CYS A 48 10.44 2.33 -17.53
CA CYS A 48 11.61 3.19 -17.37
C CYS A 48 12.41 2.93 -16.08
N GLY A 49 12.05 1.93 -15.27
CA GLY A 49 12.73 1.64 -14.00
C GLY A 49 12.58 2.74 -12.94
N LYS A 50 11.55 3.60 -13.05
CA LYS A 50 11.31 4.75 -12.16
C LYS A 50 10.46 4.36 -10.95
N LEU A 51 10.84 3.29 -10.26
CA LEU A 51 10.07 2.75 -9.12
C LEU A 51 9.96 3.75 -7.97
N GLU A 52 11.04 4.46 -7.63
CA GLU A 52 11.04 5.48 -6.56
C GLU A 52 9.99 6.57 -6.80
N ARG A 53 9.78 6.95 -8.08
CA ARG A 53 8.73 7.91 -8.43
C ARG A 53 7.34 7.31 -8.23
N LEU A 54 7.14 6.02 -8.48
CA LEU A 54 5.85 5.36 -8.24
C LEU A 54 5.55 5.31 -6.74
N LEU A 55 6.56 4.96 -5.93
CA LEU A 55 6.45 4.88 -4.47
C LEU A 55 6.09 6.22 -3.81
N SER A 56 6.35 7.37 -4.44
CA SER A 56 5.88 8.66 -3.92
C SER A 56 4.37 8.89 -4.07
N PHE A 57 3.68 8.09 -4.88
CA PHE A 57 2.22 8.13 -5.04
C PHE A 57 1.51 6.97 -4.33
N ASP A 58 2.25 6.09 -3.67
CA ASP A 58 1.72 4.98 -2.91
C ASP A 58 1.00 5.47 -1.64
N GLU A 59 -0.27 5.07 -1.46
CA GLU A 59 -1.08 5.52 -0.32
C GLU A 59 -0.57 5.03 1.03
N LEU A 60 0.07 3.86 1.11
CA LEU A 60 0.63 3.33 2.35
C LEU A 60 1.79 4.21 2.82
N ASN A 61 2.76 4.47 1.93
CA ASN A 61 3.89 5.36 2.16
C ASN A 61 3.43 6.75 2.59
N MET A 62 2.38 7.27 1.95
CA MET A 62 1.82 8.58 2.32
C MET A 62 1.14 8.57 3.70
N LYS A 63 0.37 7.53 4.04
CA LYS A 63 -0.25 7.40 5.37
C LYS A 63 0.80 7.30 6.48
N ARG A 64 1.89 6.56 6.23
CA ARG A 64 3.04 6.46 7.14
C ARG A 64 3.76 7.79 7.28
N TYR A 65 4.04 8.46 6.15
CA TYR A 65 4.70 9.77 6.14
C TYR A 65 3.93 10.82 6.94
N TYR A 66 2.60 10.87 6.80
CA TYR A 66 1.74 11.80 7.54
C TYR A 66 1.39 11.34 8.95
N ARG A 67 1.95 10.23 9.44
CA ARG A 67 1.65 9.67 10.76
C ARG A 67 0.15 9.47 11.00
N ARG A 68 -0.55 8.97 9.99
CA ARG A 68 -2.00 8.71 10.03
C ARG A 68 -2.30 7.25 10.33
N SER A 69 -1.41 6.34 9.98
CA SER A 69 -1.56 4.89 10.12
C SER A 69 -0.21 4.20 9.92
N PHE A 70 -0.02 3.05 10.58
CA PHE A 70 1.18 2.19 10.50
C PHE A 70 2.47 2.80 11.09
N ASP A 71 2.34 3.80 11.97
CA ASP A 71 3.47 4.55 12.54
C ASP A 71 4.39 3.68 13.41
N GLU A 72 3.87 2.60 13.98
CA GLU A 72 4.61 1.63 14.81
C GLU A 72 5.21 0.47 14.00
N PHE A 73 5.04 0.47 12.67
CA PHE A 73 5.48 -0.62 11.80
C PHE A 73 6.60 -0.19 10.86
N GLU A 74 7.56 -1.11 10.69
CA GLU A 74 8.61 -1.01 9.70
C GLU A 74 8.27 -1.87 8.47
N GLU A 75 8.63 -1.39 7.29
CA GLU A 75 8.47 -2.09 6.02
C GLU A 75 9.77 -1.98 5.25
N MET A 76 10.23 -3.10 4.69
CA MET A 76 11.42 -3.11 3.85
C MET A 76 11.20 -2.27 2.59
N ARG A 77 12.25 -1.63 2.09
CA ARG A 77 12.19 -0.88 0.82
C ARG A 77 11.65 -1.77 -0.30
N ILE A 78 10.57 -1.31 -0.95
CA ILE A 78 9.94 -2.00 -2.07
C ILE A 78 10.87 -1.88 -3.29
N ILE A 79 11.35 -3.03 -3.77
CA ILE A 79 12.17 -3.16 -4.99
C ILE A 79 11.44 -3.91 -6.11
N LEU A 80 10.14 -4.19 -5.91
CA LEU A 80 9.27 -4.93 -6.81
C LEU A 80 8.21 -4.00 -7.39
N GLY A 81 7.67 -4.35 -8.57
CA GLY A 81 6.53 -3.64 -9.15
C GLY A 81 5.20 -3.95 -8.43
N PRO A 82 4.12 -3.23 -8.76
CA PRO A 82 2.78 -3.47 -8.22
C PRO A 82 2.33 -4.92 -8.40
N THR A 83 1.68 -5.48 -7.38
CA THR A 83 1.22 -6.87 -7.34
C THR A 83 -0.24 -7.04 -7.77
N TYR A 84 -0.95 -5.95 -8.05
CA TYR A 84 -2.35 -5.92 -8.46
C TYR A 84 -2.59 -4.85 -9.55
N ARG A 85 -3.46 -5.04 -10.56
CA ARG A 85 -4.24 -6.25 -10.92
C ARG A 85 -3.72 -6.87 -12.21
N PHE A 86 -3.60 -8.18 -12.24
CA PHE A 86 -3.18 -8.94 -13.43
C PHE A 86 -4.31 -9.80 -14.02
N ASN A 87 -4.20 -10.11 -15.30
CA ASN A 87 -5.02 -11.12 -15.96
C ASN A 87 -4.72 -12.52 -15.38
N VAL A 88 -5.75 -13.34 -15.17
CA VAL A 88 -5.57 -14.71 -14.64
C VAL A 88 -4.70 -15.52 -15.60
N GLY A 89 -3.64 -16.13 -15.07
CA GLY A 89 -2.68 -16.92 -15.86
C GLY A 89 -1.67 -16.09 -16.66
N SER A 90 -1.55 -14.78 -16.38
CA SER A 90 -0.64 -13.89 -17.10
C SER A 90 0.02 -12.87 -16.15
N HIS A 91 1.18 -12.36 -16.55
CA HIS A 91 1.84 -11.20 -15.92
C HIS A 91 1.44 -9.88 -16.58
N ALA A 92 0.51 -9.90 -17.53
CA ALA A 92 -0.06 -8.69 -18.11
C ALA A 92 -1.10 -8.08 -17.17
N PHE A 93 -1.02 -6.76 -17.00
CA PHE A 93 -2.01 -6.01 -16.24
C PHE A 93 -3.43 -6.16 -16.83
N ASP A 94 -4.44 -6.16 -15.96
CA ASP A 94 -5.84 -6.42 -16.32
C ASP A 94 -6.50 -5.24 -17.06
N THR A 95 -6.84 -5.38 -18.33
CA THR A 95 -7.39 -4.30 -19.17
C THR A 95 -8.91 -4.16 -19.14
N ARG A 96 -9.63 -4.97 -18.35
CA ARG A 96 -11.11 -5.03 -18.39
C ARG A 96 -11.84 -3.75 -17.99
N TYR A 97 -11.17 -2.81 -17.32
CA TYR A 97 -11.76 -1.55 -16.84
C TYR A 97 -11.25 -0.32 -17.62
N GLU A 98 -10.68 -0.52 -18.81
CA GLU A 98 -10.21 0.58 -19.68
C GLU A 98 -11.28 1.15 -20.63
N GLN A 99 -12.56 0.82 -20.43
CA GLN A 99 -13.69 1.34 -21.22
C GLN A 99 -14.35 2.55 -20.57
#